data_AF-A0A553KQI7-F1
#
_entry.id   AF-A0A553KQI7-F1
#
_cell.length_a   1.000
_cell.length_b   1.000
_cell.length_c   1.000
_cell.angle_alpha   90.00
_cell.angle_beta   90.00
_cell.angle_gamma   90.00
#
_symmetry.space_group_name_H-M   'P 1'
#
loop_
_entity.id
_entity.type
_entity.pdbx_description
1 polymer ?
#
loop_
_entity_poly.entity_id
_entity_poly.type
_entity_poly.pdbx_seq_one_letter_code
_entity_poly.pdbx_strand_id
1 'polypeptide(L)'
;MGAQLNVTLYTRKGIDDLDRYPELDADHVSERNRRFYERLSREIGSLVEHKDFVMGGVGVETTITYADNVKEMMENSYNVFRWFLPFSFGEQLIGYREEKTSNLFVLDKVE
;
A
#
# COMPACT_ATOMS: atom_id res chain seq x y z
N MET A 1 20.51 5.52 -11.12
CA MET A 1 20.05 4.18 -10.68
C MET A 1 19.43 4.36 -9.30
N GLY A 2 18.10 4.40 -9.21
CA GLY A 2 17.40 4.54 -7.93
C GLY A 2 17.26 3.18 -7.25
N ALA A 3 17.50 3.10 -5.95
CA ALA A 3 17.25 1.90 -5.16
C ALA A 3 15.75 1.86 -4.79
N GLN A 4 15.06 0.77 -5.13
CA GLN A 4 13.65 0.58 -4.78
C GLN A 4 13.53 -0.16 -3.44
N LEU A 5 12.88 0.46 -2.47
CA LEU A 5 12.58 -0.14 -1.16
C LEU A 5 11.18 -0.77 -1.20
N ASN A 6 11.10 -2.06 -1.49
CA ASN A 6 9.86 -2.82 -1.34
C ASN A 6 9.66 -3.18 0.14
N VAL A 7 8.78 -2.45 0.83
CA VAL A 7 8.37 -2.79 2.20
C VAL A 7 7.16 -3.71 2.13
N THR A 8 7.41 -5.02 2.10
CA THR A 8 6.35 -6.02 2.32
C THR A 8 6.28 -6.30 3.81
N LEU A 9 5.15 -5.97 4.45
CA LEU A 9 4.89 -6.36 5.83
C LEU A 9 4.55 -7.84 5.86
N TYR A 10 5.57 -8.67 6.05
CA TYR A 10 5.37 -10.04 6.49
C TYR A 10 4.99 -9.99 7.96
N THR A 11 3.70 -10.20 8.27
CA THR A 11 3.32 -10.59 9.63
C THR A 11 3.99 -11.95 9.88
N ARG A 12 5.02 -11.94 10.74
CA ARG A 12 5.80 -13.13 11.07
C ARG A 12 5.00 -14.02 12.02
N LYS A 13 3.86 -14.55 11.56
CA LYS A 13 3.10 -15.68 12.11
C LYS A 13 1.86 -15.85 11.24
N GLY A 14 1.60 -17.10 10.85
CA GLY A 14 0.69 -17.48 9.77
C GLY A 14 -0.76 -17.02 9.94
N ILE A 15 -1.56 -17.46 8.97
CA ILE A 15 -3.01 -17.30 8.79
C ILE A 15 -3.82 -17.35 10.11
N ASP A 16 -3.31 -18.06 11.13
CA ASP A 16 -3.92 -18.19 12.47
C ASP A 16 -3.91 -16.92 13.36
N ASP A 17 -3.18 -15.84 13.03
CA ASP A 17 -3.14 -14.60 13.83
C ASP A 17 -4.09 -13.49 13.31
N LEU A 18 -4.74 -13.66 12.15
CA LEU A 18 -5.80 -12.73 11.68
C LEU A 18 -7.02 -12.75 12.63
N ASP A 19 -7.26 -13.86 13.33
CA ASP A 19 -8.25 -13.95 14.41
C ASP A 19 -8.05 -12.90 15.51
N ARG A 20 -6.81 -12.42 15.69
CA ARG A 20 -6.48 -11.38 16.69
C ARG A 20 -6.58 -9.96 16.14
N TYR A 21 -6.60 -9.80 14.82
CA TYR A 21 -6.75 -8.53 14.13
C TYR A 21 -7.82 -8.64 13.05
N PRO A 22 -9.08 -8.93 13.43
CA PRO A 22 -10.17 -9.17 12.50
C PRO A 22 -10.53 -7.93 11.64
N GLU A 23 -9.99 -6.77 11.97
CA GLU A 23 -10.04 -5.59 11.11
C GLU A 23 -9.13 -5.69 9.87
N LEU A 24 -8.08 -6.51 9.91
CA LEU A 24 -7.16 -6.76 8.80
C LEU A 24 -7.61 -7.90 7.89
N ASP A 25 -8.61 -8.69 8.32
CA ASP A 25 -9.32 -9.67 7.49
C ASP A 25 -10.34 -8.94 6.59
N ALA A 26 -9.82 -8.18 5.63
CA ALA A 26 -10.60 -7.42 4.66
C ALA A 26 -9.84 -7.28 3.34
N ASP A 27 -10.58 -7.30 2.23
CA ASP A 27 -10.01 -7.22 0.87
C ASP A 27 -9.65 -5.79 0.42
N HIS A 28 -9.87 -4.80 1.30
CA HIS A 28 -9.73 -3.38 1.01
C HIS A 28 -9.53 -2.54 2.31
N VAL A 29 -9.25 -1.24 2.16
CA VAL A 29 -9.15 -0.32 3.29
C VAL A 29 -10.54 0.19 3.67
N SER A 30 -11.06 -0.30 4.80
CA SER A 30 -12.40 -0.02 5.33
C SER A 30 -12.37 0.98 6.49
N GLU A 31 -13.53 1.42 6.97
CA GLU A 31 -13.62 2.25 8.18
C GLU A 31 -13.01 1.55 9.41
N ARG A 32 -13.17 0.22 9.49
CA ARG A 32 -12.74 -0.60 10.63
C ARG A 32 -11.22 -0.63 10.76
N ASN A 33 -10.49 -0.64 9.65
CA ASN A 33 -9.03 -0.71 9.63
C ASN A 33 -8.32 0.61 9.27
N ARG A 34 -9.09 1.67 8.96
CA ARG A 34 -8.53 2.97 8.56
C ARG A 34 -7.47 3.49 9.52
N ARG A 35 -7.70 3.43 10.84
CA ARG A 35 -6.74 3.91 11.85
C ARG A 35 -5.38 3.20 11.79
N PHE A 36 -5.37 1.89 11.50
CA PHE A 36 -4.12 1.14 11.34
C PHE A 36 -3.35 1.67 10.13
N TYR A 37 -4.02 1.79 9.00
CA TYR A 37 -3.45 2.26 7.76
C TYR A 37 -3.00 3.73 7.82
N GLU A 38 -3.77 4.61 8.47
CA GLU A 38 -3.38 6.00 8.72
C GLU A 38 -2.10 6.10 9.56
N ARG A 39 -1.97 5.28 10.61
CA ARG A 39 -0.71 5.21 11.38
C ARG A 39 0.44 4.78 10.49
N LEU A 40 0.24 3.74 9.68
CA LEU A 40 1.24 3.26 8.75
C LEU A 40 1.70 4.37 7.77
N SER A 41 0.76 5.13 7.22
CA SER A 41 1.07 6.25 6.32
C SER A 41 1.89 7.33 6.99
N ARG A 42 1.65 7.64 8.27
CA ARG A 42 2.44 8.64 8.99
C ARG A 42 3.89 8.16 9.19
N GLU A 43 4.07 6.90 9.57
CA GLU A 43 5.40 6.32 9.74
C GLU A 43 6.17 6.31 8.42
N ILE A 44 5.56 5.82 7.33
CA ILE A 44 6.17 5.82 5.99
C ILE A 44 6.43 7.27 5.53
N GLY A 45 5.49 8.17 5.72
CA GLY A 45 5.61 9.59 5.42
C GLY A 45 6.86 10.23 6.05
N SER A 46 7.14 9.92 7.31
CA SER A 46 8.35 10.43 7.98
C SER A 46 9.66 9.86 7.43
N LEU A 47 9.64 8.61 6.93
CA LEU A 47 10.83 7.97 6.36
C LEU A 47 11.20 8.56 5.00
N VAL A 48 10.21 8.93 4.19
CA VAL A 48 10.46 9.44 2.82
C VAL A 48 10.92 10.88 2.79
N GLU A 49 10.76 11.64 3.87
CA GLU A 49 11.36 12.98 4.02
C GLU A 49 12.90 12.93 4.06
N HIS A 50 13.46 11.75 4.36
CA HIS A 50 14.89 11.57 4.58
C HIS A 50 15.54 10.52 3.68
N LYS A 51 14.77 9.89 2.78
CA LYS A 51 15.24 8.82 1.90
C LYS A 51 14.62 8.88 0.52
N ASP A 52 15.38 8.44 -0.49
CA ASP A 52 14.86 8.22 -1.83
C ASP A 52 13.80 7.12 -1.80
N PHE A 53 12.55 7.51 -2.08
CA PHE A 53 11.41 6.61 -2.08
C PHE A 53 10.95 6.33 -3.50
N VAL A 54 10.91 5.05 -3.88
CA VAL A 54 10.51 4.63 -5.23
C VAL A 54 9.04 4.23 -5.27
N MET A 55 8.63 3.30 -4.41
CA MET A 55 7.24 2.92 -4.19
C MET A 55 7.14 1.91 -3.05
N GLY A 56 5.95 1.73 -2.49
CA GLY A 56 5.64 0.69 -1.50
C GLY A 56 4.23 0.14 -1.70
N GLY A 57 4.00 -1.09 -1.24
CA GLY A 57 2.71 -1.76 -1.30
C GLY A 57 2.43 -2.53 -0.02
N VAL A 58 1.18 -2.51 0.44
CA VAL A 58 0.75 -3.19 1.67
C VAL A 58 -0.44 -4.08 1.37
N GLY A 59 -0.37 -5.31 1.86
CA GLY A 59 -1.51 -6.20 1.95
C GLY A 59 -1.18 -7.51 2.67
N VAL A 60 -2.15 -8.42 2.67
CA VAL A 60 -2.08 -9.74 3.31
C VAL A 60 -2.01 -10.79 2.21
N GLU A 61 -1.10 -11.76 2.30
CA GLU A 61 -0.86 -12.76 1.24
C GLU A 61 -0.59 -12.13 -0.15
N THR A 62 0.11 -11.00 -0.13
CA THR A 62 0.32 -10.15 -1.30
C THR A 62 1.27 -10.76 -2.33
N THR A 63 0.91 -10.65 -3.61
CA THR A 63 1.82 -10.87 -4.75
C THR A 63 1.94 -9.59 -5.56
N ILE A 64 3.17 -9.08 -5.70
CA ILE A 64 3.46 -7.92 -6.56
C ILE A 64 3.97 -8.43 -7.91
N THR A 65 3.26 -8.08 -8.98
CA THR A 65 3.62 -8.44 -10.35
C THR A 65 4.48 -7.36 -10.97
N TYR A 66 5.68 -7.71 -11.43
CA TYR A 66 6.56 -6.74 -12.11
C TYR A 66 6.07 -6.49 -13.55
N ALA A 67 5.97 -5.22 -13.93
CA ALA A 67 5.60 -4.77 -15.26
C ALA A 67 6.42 -3.53 -15.66
N ASP A 68 6.41 -3.18 -16.96
CA ASP A 68 7.18 -2.05 -17.49
C ASP A 68 6.66 -0.69 -17.01
N ASN A 69 5.43 -0.64 -16.51
CA ASN A 69 4.84 0.55 -15.89
C ASN A 69 4.11 0.22 -14.58
N VAL A 70 4.07 1.21 -13.68
CA VAL A 70 3.52 1.04 -12.33
C VAL A 70 2.03 0.75 -12.34
N LYS A 71 1.27 1.31 -13.30
CA LYS A 71 -0.17 1.10 -13.40
C LYS A 71 -0.49 -0.37 -13.69
N GLU A 72 0.18 -0.96 -14.68
CA GLU A 72 0.04 -2.37 -15.04
C GLU A 72 0.51 -3.30 -13.91
N MET A 73 1.58 -2.94 -13.19
CA MET A 73 1.99 -3.67 -11.99
C MET A 73 0.88 -3.66 -10.93
N MET A 74 0.26 -2.50 -10.68
CA MET A 74 -0.83 -2.39 -9.70
C MET A 74 -2.05 -3.22 -10.12
N GLU A 75 -2.43 -3.18 -11.39
CA GLU A 75 -3.56 -3.93 -11.96
C GLU A 75 -3.33 -5.45 -11.90
N ASN A 76 -2.10 -5.90 -12.11
CA ASN A 76 -1.74 -7.33 -12.12
C ASN A 76 -1.29 -7.86 -10.75
N SER A 77 -1.17 -7.01 -9.72
CA SER A 77 -0.80 -7.42 -8.37
C SER A 77 -2.01 -7.92 -7.60
N TYR A 78 -1.82 -8.95 -6.77
CA TYR A 78 -2.87 -9.59 -6.00
C TYR A 78 -2.73 -9.25 -4.51
N ASN A 79 -3.87 -9.03 -3.85
CA ASN A 79 -3.96 -8.66 -2.43
C ASN A 79 -3.05 -7.50 -2.02
N VAL A 80 -2.98 -6.45 -2.84
CA VAL A 80 -2.42 -5.15 -2.41
C VAL A 80 -3.59 -4.22 -2.09
N PHE A 81 -3.68 -3.79 -0.84
CA PHE A 81 -4.77 -2.95 -0.34
C PHE A 81 -4.40 -1.46 -0.32
N ARG A 82 -3.10 -1.16 -0.22
CA ARG A 82 -2.60 0.22 -0.24
C ARG A 82 -1.29 0.31 -1.01
N TRP A 83 -1.19 1.31 -1.87
CA TRP A 83 0.06 1.71 -2.53
C TRP A 83 0.54 3.05 -2.02
N PHE A 84 1.86 3.20 -1.96
CA PHE A 84 2.56 4.44 -1.67
C PHE A 84 3.41 4.80 -2.88
N LEU A 85 3.13 5.94 -3.51
CA LEU A 85 3.81 6.39 -4.71
C LEU A 85 4.39 7.80 -4.52
N PRO A 86 5.56 8.10 -5.08
CA PRO A 86 6.13 9.45 -5.08
C PRO A 86 5.50 10.36 -6.15
N PHE A 87 4.53 9.85 -6.92
CA PHE A 87 3.82 10.58 -7.97
C PHE A 87 2.34 10.19 -8.02
N SER A 88 1.53 11.06 -8.62
CA SER A 88 0.14 10.77 -8.99
C SER A 88 0.08 10.36 -10.46
N PHE A 89 -0.89 9.53 -10.81
CA PHE A 89 -1.18 9.20 -12.21
C PHE A 89 -1.86 10.36 -12.94
N GLY A 90 -2.39 11.37 -12.23
CA GLY A 90 -3.10 12.51 -12.81
C GLY A 90 -4.49 12.17 -13.36
N GLU A 91 -4.89 10.91 -13.29
CA GLU A 91 -6.21 10.39 -13.62
C GLU A 91 -6.72 9.49 -12.49
N GLN A 92 -8.04 9.36 -12.37
CA GLN A 92 -8.63 8.47 -11.39
C GLN A 92 -8.39 7.01 -11.80
N LEU A 93 -7.77 6.23 -10.91
CA LEU A 93 -7.64 4.79 -11.07
C LEU A 93 -8.90 4.08 -10.57
N ILE A 94 -9.46 3.21 -11.42
CA ILE A 94 -10.67 2.42 -11.07
C ILE A 94 -10.35 1.48 -9.91
N GLY A 95 -11.23 1.44 -8.91
CA GLY A 95 -11.06 0.61 -7.71
C GLY A 95 -10.08 1.17 -6.68
N TYR A 96 -9.57 2.39 -6.87
CA TYR A 96 -8.68 3.06 -5.92
C TYR A 96 -9.17 4.46 -5.54
N ARG A 97 -8.97 4.82 -4.27
CA ARG A 97 -9.07 6.19 -3.76
C ARG A 97 -7.67 6.72 -3.52
N GLU A 98 -7.32 7.82 -4.19
CA GLU A 98 -6.05 8.53 -3.99
C GLU A 98 -6.18 9.61 -2.91
N GLU A 99 -5.21 9.67 -2.00
CA GLU A 99 -5.02 10.74 -1.03
C GLU A 99 -3.56 11.22 -1.07
N LYS A 100 -3.34 12.53 -0.93
CA LYS A 100 -1.99 13.08 -0.80
C LYS A 100 -1.63 13.24 0.67
N THR A 101 -0.52 12.63 1.10
CA THR A 101 0.01 12.78 2.47
C THR A 101 1.48 13.18 2.40
N SER A 102 1.81 14.36 2.94
CA SER A 102 3.16 14.95 2.87
C SER A 102 3.72 14.95 1.44
N ASN A 103 4.68 14.06 1.16
CA ASN A 103 5.39 13.94 -0.12
C ASN A 103 5.01 12.67 -0.90
N LEU A 104 3.92 12.00 -0.51
CA LEU A 104 3.45 10.76 -1.14
C LEU A 104 2.00 10.84 -1.57
N PHE A 105 1.69 10.03 -2.56
CA PHE A 105 0.34 9.65 -2.94
C PHE A 105 0.06 8.27 -2.36
N VAL A 106 -1.03 8.18 -1.61
CA VAL A 106 -1.53 6.97 -0.98
C VAL A 106 -2.75 6.52 -1.76
N LEU A 107 -2.70 5.33 -2.35
CA LEU A 107 -3.81 4.77 -3.10
C LEU A 107 -4.40 3.59 -2.34
N ASP A 108 -5.59 3.78 -1.80
CA ASP A 108 -6.36 2.76 -1.11
C ASP A 108 -7.23 2.02 -2.10
N LYS A 109 -7.17 0.68 -2.09
CA LYS A 109 -8.18 -0.13 -2.75
C LYS A 109 -9.53 0.10 -2.05
N VAL A 110 -10.58 0.32 -2.83
CA VAL A 110 -11.97 0.51 -2.37
C VAL A 110 -12.88 -0.58 -2.95
N GLU A 111 -14.03 -0.80 -2.32
CA GLU A 111 -15.10 -1.69 -2.84
C GLU A 111 -15.72 -1.19 -4.14
#